data_AF-A0AAU5BSQ1-F1
#
_entry.id   AF-A0AAU5BSQ1-F1
#
_cell.length_a   1.000
_cell.length_b   1.000
_cell.length_c   1.000
_cell.angle_alpha   90.00
_cell.angle_beta   90.00
_cell.angle_gamma   90.00
#
_symmetry.space_group_name_H-M   'P 1'
#
loop_
_entity.id
_entity.type
_entity.pdbx_description
1 polymer ?
#
loop_
_entity_poly.entity_id
_entity_poly.type
_entity_poly.pdbx_seq_one_letter_code
_entity_poly.pdbx_strand_id
1 'polypeptide(L)' 'MSDDEPRRLEIVPPPYPKTTPGFCETGNPVCGEPARLYAGGWRCDEHQPGRHHQVAA' A
#
# COMPACT_ATOMS: atom_id res chain seq x y z
N MET A 1 -21.09 35.66 27.77
CA MET A 1 -20.62 35.29 26.43
C MET A 1 -19.67 34.13 26.63
N SER A 2 -20.17 32.90 26.49
CA SER A 2 -19.38 31.68 26.67
C SER A 2 -19.37 30.98 25.32
N ASP A 3 -18.34 31.26 24.54
CA ASP A 3 -18.05 30.56 23.29
C ASP A 3 -16.65 29.94 23.44
N ASP A 4 -16.56 28.96 24.34
CA ASP A 4 -15.41 28.06 24.45
C ASP A 4 -15.88 26.70 23.92
N GLU A 5 -16.16 26.65 22.62
CA GLU A 5 -16.51 25.39 21.95
C GLU A 5 -15.20 24.65 21.63
N PRO A 6 -15.00 23.43 22.14
CA PRO A 6 -13.75 22.71 21.92
C PRO A 6 -13.62 22.41 20.43
N ARG A 7 -12.61 23.00 19.79
CA ARG A 7 -12.30 22.78 18.37
C ARG A 7 -12.28 21.29 18.08
N ARG A 8 -13.30 20.81 17.38
CA ARG A 8 -13.38 19.43 16.89
C ARG A 8 -12.16 19.19 16.00
N LEU A 9 -11.20 18.43 16.49
CA LEU A 9 -10.08 17.92 15.70
C LEU A 9 -10.66 17.05 14.58
N GLU A 10 -10.68 17.59 13.35
CA GLU A 10 -11.07 16.83 12.17
C GLU A 10 -10.02 15.76 11.91
N ILE A 11 -10.42 14.49 12.07
CA ILE A 11 -9.59 13.35 11.71
C ILE A 11 -9.61 13.27 10.18
N VAL A 12 -8.57 13.82 9.54
CA VAL A 12 -8.36 13.64 8.10
C VAL A 12 -7.84 12.22 7.88
N PRO A 13 -8.59 11.34 7.20
CA PRO A 13 -8.09 10.01 6.90
C PRO A 13 -6.85 10.12 6.00
N PRO A 14 -5.82 9.29 6.19
CA PRO A 14 -4.69 9.27 5.29
C PRO A 14 -5.17 8.95 3.86
N PRO A 15 -4.56 9.54 2.83
CA PRO A 15 -4.90 9.19 1.46
C PRO A 15 -4.69 7.69 1.28
N TYR A 16 -5.75 6.98 0.88
CA TYR A 16 -5.62 5.57 0.50
C TYR A 16 -4.65 5.49 -0.67
N PRO A 17 -3.61 4.64 -0.61
CA PRO A 17 -2.77 4.41 -1.77
C PRO A 17 -3.68 3.93 -2.91
N LYS A 18 -3.54 4.56 -4.08
CA LYS A 18 -4.20 4.11 -5.31
C LYS A 18 -3.58 2.77 -5.69
N THR A 19 -4.04 1.70 -5.07
CA THR A 19 -3.72 0.35 -5.53
C THR A 19 -4.45 0.18 -6.85
N THR A 20 -3.70 0.11 -7.95
CA THR A 20 -4.29 -0.24 -9.24
C THR A 20 -4.58 -1.73 -9.21
N PRO A 21 -5.85 -2.16 -9.22
CA PRO A 21 -6.16 -3.57 -9.11
C PRO A 21 -5.58 -4.33 -10.30
N GLY A 22 -5.04 -5.52 -10.02
CA GLY A 22 -4.43 -6.37 -11.03
C GLY A 22 -2.98 -6.04 -11.40
N PHE A 23 -2.35 -5.01 -10.80
CA PHE A 23 -0.97 -4.63 -11.10
C PHE A 23 -0.07 -4.60 -9.87
N CYS A 24 1.15 -5.07 -10.03
CA CYS A 24 2.14 -5.17 -8.98
C CYS A 24 2.50 -3.79 -8.42
N GLU A 25 2.37 -3.63 -7.10
CA GLU A 25 2.65 -2.37 -6.40
C GLU A 25 4.07 -2.28 -5.83
N THR A 26 4.93 -3.25 -6.14
CA THR A 26 6.29 -3.33 -5.60
C THR A 26 7.23 -2.35 -6.28
N GLY A 27 8.12 -1.72 -5.50
CA GLY A 27 9.21 -0.89 -6.01
C GLY A 27 8.92 0.61 -6.07
N ASN A 28 9.95 1.39 -6.40
CA ASN A 28 9.86 2.81 -6.72
C ASN A 28 10.92 3.13 -7.82
N PRO A 29 10.55 3.27 -9.11
CA PRO A 29 9.18 3.30 -9.65
C PRO A 29 8.43 1.97 -9.48
N VAL A 30 7.10 2.03 -9.53
CA VAL A 30 6.23 0.87 -9.35
C VAL A 30 6.41 -0.14 -10.49
N CYS A 31 6.56 -1.42 -10.16
CA CYS A 31 6.76 -2.52 -11.09
C CYS A 31 5.67 -2.60 -12.17
N GLY A 32 4.39 -2.58 -11.79
CA GLY A 32 3.29 -2.48 -12.75
C GLY A 32 3.05 -3.73 -13.61
N GLU A 33 3.67 -4.87 -13.31
CA GLU A 33 3.36 -6.15 -13.97
C GLU A 33 2.00 -6.73 -13.52
N PRO A 34 1.35 -7.59 -14.33
CA PRO A 34 0.15 -8.31 -13.92
C PRO A 34 0.34 -9.05 -12.58
N ALA A 35 -0.60 -8.89 -11.67
CA ALA A 35 -0.45 -9.31 -10.29
C ALA A 35 -1.68 -10.07 -9.76
N ARG A 36 -1.43 -10.88 -8.73
CA ARG A 36 -2.46 -11.50 -7.90
C ARG A 36 -2.58 -10.75 -6.58
N LEU A 37 -3.77 -10.77 -5.98
CA LEU A 37 -4.00 -10.16 -4.68
C LEU A 37 -3.49 -11.09 -3.57
N TYR A 38 -2.58 -10.58 -2.75
CA TYR A 38 -2.07 -11.24 -1.54
C TYR A 38 -2.39 -10.38 -0.31
N ALA A 39 -2.14 -10.93 0.89
CA ALA A 39 -2.34 -10.20 2.15
C ALA A 39 -1.54 -8.89 2.24
N GLY A 40 -0.40 -8.81 1.53
CA GLY A 40 0.44 -7.61 1.43
C GLY A 40 0.21 -6.75 0.17
N GLY A 41 -0.95 -6.91 -0.48
CA GLY A 41 -1.32 -6.19 -1.69
C GLY A 41 -1.11 -6.97 -2.99
N TRP A 42 -1.09 -6.26 -4.12
CA TRP A 42 -0.91 -6.80 -5.46
C TRP A 42 0.57 -7.08 -5.74
N ARG A 43 0.89 -8.35 -6.00
CA ARG A 43 2.26 -8.79 -6.34
C ARG A 43 2.26 -9.62 -7.63
N CYS A 44 3.22 -9.36 -8.51
CA CYS A 44 3.50 -10.24 -9.64
C CYS A 44 4.19 -11.53 -9.17
N ASP A 45 4.40 -12.49 -10.06
CA ASP A 45 5.05 -13.76 -9.72
C ASP A 45 6.46 -13.58 -9.18
N GLU A 46 7.20 -12.54 -9.57
CA GLU A 46 8.53 -12.26 -9.02
C GLU A 46 8.47 -11.71 -7.59
N HIS A 47 7.50 -10.84 -7.32
CA HIS A 47 7.35 -10.15 -6.04
C HIS A 47 6.37 -10.84 -5.07
N GLN A 48 5.93 -12.07 -5.38
CA GLN A 48 4.99 -12.77 -4.53
C GLN A 48 5.58 -13.07 -3.15
N PRO A 49 4.77 -13.06 -2.08
CA PRO A 49 5.22 -13.42 -0.75
C PRO A 49 5.87 -14.82 -0.73
N GLY A 50 7.01 -14.96 -0.06
CA GLY A 50 7.74 -16.23 0.03
C GLY A 50 8.72 -16.51 -1.12
N ARG A 51 8.72 -15.70 -2.18
CA ARG A 51 9.77 -15.72 -3.20
C ARG A 51 10.99 -14.94 -2.69
N HIS A 52 11.74 -15.57 -1.79
CA HIS A 52 13.03 -15.04 -1.39
C HIS A 52 14.02 -15.26 -2.53
N HIS A 53 14.59 -14.17 -3.06
CA HIS A 53 15.89 -14.26 -3.72
C HIS A 53 16.85 -14.74 -2.65
N GLN A 54 17.19 -16.03 -2.67
CA GLN A 54 18.17 -16.59 -1.77
C GLN A 54 19.48 -15.85 -2.03
N VAL A 55 19.90 -14.98 -1.11
CA VAL A 55 21.28 -14.53 -1.08
C VAL A 55 22.10 -15.73 -0.64
N ALA A 56 22.91 -16.27 -1.55
CA ALA A 56 23.87 -17.31 -1.24
C ALA A 56 24.76 -16.83 -0.09
N ALA A 57 24.86 -17.65 0.95
CA ALA A 57 25.69 -17.44 2.13
C ALA A 57 27.19 -17.52 1.82
#